data_AF-A0A951YXL2-F1
#
_entry.id   AF-A0A951YXL2-F1
#
_cell.length_a   1.000
_cell.length_b   1.000
_cell.length_c   1.000
_cell.angle_alpha   90.00
_cell.angle_beta   90.00
_cell.angle_gamma   90.00
#
_symmetry.space_group_name_H-M   'P 1'
#
loop_
_entity.id
_entity.type
_entity.pdbx_description
1 polymer ?
#
loop_
_entity_poly.entity_id
_entity_poly.type
_entity_poly.pdbx_seq_one_letter_code
_entity_poly.pdbx_strand_id
1 'polypeptide(L)'
;MNLKSLVCAFAGGILALGTAAASADVVYTFDATDVAAFGSAPYGTVTLVQNGADIDVTVSLRSDLDFVLTGGPHSVFSFNAANTSIGDIKNIVFASGPSGPANVIVLAPGANTPFGTFSFMIDCVDNKACGGQGGSNPIVDPLTFTVMNAVYSDFGVENDAGASFAADVICRSGRCNGATGAVGVTGPGEETGNLVVPEPATAALLGLGLLSVAAARRRRRD
;
A
#
# COMPACT_ATOMS: atom_id res chain seq x y z
N MET A 1 -20.62 -67.24 12.12
CA MET A 1 -19.73 -66.11 12.50
C MET A 1 -20.51 -64.82 12.36
N ASN A 2 -20.58 -64.02 13.43
CA ASN A 2 -21.54 -62.93 13.61
C ASN A 2 -21.14 -61.65 12.88
N LEU A 3 -22.07 -61.12 12.07
CA LEU A 3 -21.98 -59.91 11.26
C LEU A 3 -22.28 -58.65 12.11
N LYS A 4 -21.53 -58.41 13.19
CA LYS A 4 -21.77 -57.27 14.10
C LYS A 4 -20.62 -56.26 14.20
N SER A 5 -19.58 -56.36 13.37
CA SER A 5 -18.35 -55.58 13.56
C SER A 5 -18.05 -54.53 12.48
N LEU A 6 -19.05 -53.94 11.83
CA LEU A 6 -18.83 -52.94 10.78
C LEU A 6 -19.63 -51.65 10.99
N VAL A 7 -19.61 -51.09 12.21
CA VAL A 7 -20.29 -49.82 12.54
C VAL A 7 -19.37 -48.84 13.31
N CYS A 8 -18.07 -48.75 12.99
CA CYS A 8 -17.17 -47.91 13.80
C CYS A 8 -16.06 -47.16 13.04
N ALA A 9 -16.26 -46.70 11.81
CA ALA A 9 -15.22 -45.91 11.15
C ALA A 9 -15.75 -44.89 10.13
N PHE A 10 -16.50 -43.87 10.56
CA PHE A 10 -16.73 -42.65 9.75
C PHE A 10 -17.05 -41.42 10.62
N ALA A 11 -16.35 -41.26 11.75
CA ALA A 11 -16.47 -40.06 12.59
C ALA A 11 -15.07 -39.62 13.04
N GLY A 12 -14.36 -38.89 12.18
CA GLY A 12 -13.02 -38.41 12.52
C GLY A 12 -12.32 -37.81 11.31
N GLY A 13 -12.67 -36.57 10.97
CA GLY A 13 -12.04 -35.88 9.86
C GLY A 13 -12.69 -34.53 9.58
N ILE A 14 -12.90 -33.71 10.63
CA ILE A 14 -13.09 -32.28 10.42
C ILE A 14 -11.71 -31.75 10.03
N LEU A 15 -11.40 -31.75 8.73
CA LEU A 15 -10.26 -31.01 8.20
C LEU A 15 -10.52 -29.54 8.52
N ALA A 16 -9.69 -28.97 9.37
CA ALA A 16 -9.57 -27.53 9.55
C ALA A 16 -9.09 -26.94 8.21
N LEU A 17 -10.04 -26.52 7.39
CA LEU A 17 -9.80 -25.69 6.21
C LEU A 17 -9.37 -24.32 6.76
N GLY A 18 -8.06 -24.14 6.94
CA GLY A 18 -7.50 -22.84 7.22
C GLY A 18 -7.88 -21.91 6.08
N THR A 19 -8.75 -20.95 6.35
CA THR A 19 -9.00 -19.83 5.45
C THR A 19 -7.69 -19.05 5.37
N ALA A 20 -6.97 -19.16 4.25
CA ALA A 20 -5.96 -18.17 3.93
C ALA A 20 -6.69 -16.84 3.82
N ALA A 21 -6.43 -15.92 4.76
CA ALA A 21 -6.88 -14.54 4.60
C ALA A 21 -6.20 -14.01 3.33
N ALA A 22 -6.98 -13.78 2.28
CA ALA A 22 -6.50 -13.01 1.16
C ALA A 22 -6.31 -11.57 1.68
N SER A 23 -5.06 -11.13 1.80
CA SER A 23 -4.76 -9.71 1.97
C SER A 23 -4.85 -9.07 0.60
N ALA A 24 -5.79 -8.14 0.42
CA ALA A 24 -5.78 -7.24 -0.72
C ALA A 24 -4.82 -6.08 -0.41
N ASP A 25 -4.15 -5.57 -1.43
CA ASP A 25 -3.35 -4.35 -1.32
C ASP A 25 -4.27 -3.15 -1.48
N VAL A 26 -4.01 -2.05 -0.77
CA VAL A 26 -4.73 -0.78 -0.97
C VAL A 26 -3.86 0.15 -1.78
N VAL A 27 -4.38 0.66 -2.90
CA VAL A 27 -3.65 1.56 -3.80
C VAL A 27 -4.32 2.91 -3.86
N TYR A 28 -3.58 3.94 -3.51
CA TYR A 28 -3.93 5.34 -3.75
C TYR A 28 -3.23 5.83 -5.00
N THR A 29 -3.90 6.68 -5.77
CA THR A 29 -3.35 7.23 -7.02
C THR A 29 -3.07 8.71 -6.83
N PHE A 30 -1.87 9.17 -7.21
CA PHE A 30 -1.60 10.61 -7.33
C PHE A 30 -2.38 11.15 -8.53
N ASP A 31 -3.44 11.89 -8.26
CA ASP A 31 -4.45 12.34 -9.21
C ASP A 31 -4.48 13.86 -9.40
N ALA A 32 -3.79 14.61 -8.53
CA ALA A 32 -3.78 16.06 -8.55
C ALA A 32 -2.37 16.66 -8.62
N THR A 33 -2.24 17.82 -9.28
CA THR A 33 -1.04 18.68 -9.29
C THR A 33 -1.44 20.10 -9.71
N ASP A 34 -0.70 21.11 -9.27
CA ASP A 34 -0.78 22.49 -9.80
C ASP A 34 0.21 22.74 -10.96
N VAL A 35 1.07 21.77 -11.25
CA VAL A 35 2.09 21.88 -12.30
C VAL A 35 1.51 21.43 -13.64
N ALA A 36 0.98 22.38 -14.41
CA ALA A 36 0.38 22.12 -15.73
C ALA A 36 1.31 21.35 -16.70
N ALA A 37 2.63 21.49 -16.54
CA ALA A 37 3.60 20.79 -17.37
C ALA A 37 3.53 19.26 -17.22
N PHE A 38 3.17 18.73 -16.04
CA PHE A 38 3.12 17.29 -15.76
C PHE A 38 2.07 16.53 -16.59
N GLY A 39 1.16 17.24 -17.27
CA GLY A 39 0.13 16.62 -18.09
C GLY A 39 -0.94 15.93 -17.24
N SER A 40 -1.55 14.87 -17.77
CA SER A 40 -2.65 14.17 -17.10
C SER A 40 -2.15 13.16 -16.06
N ALA A 41 -2.92 13.03 -14.98
CA ALA A 41 -2.86 11.91 -14.04
C ALA A 41 -3.03 10.54 -14.76
N PRO A 42 -2.60 9.42 -14.15
CA PRO A 42 -1.97 9.32 -12.83
C PRO A 42 -0.51 9.77 -12.83
N TYR A 43 -0.05 10.36 -11.73
CA TYR A 43 1.35 10.78 -11.54
C TYR A 43 2.18 9.74 -10.77
N GLY A 44 1.54 8.67 -10.32
CA GLY A 44 2.14 7.60 -9.52
C GLY A 44 1.11 6.98 -8.59
N THR A 45 1.57 6.15 -7.67
CA THR A 45 0.75 5.44 -6.70
C THR A 45 1.41 5.36 -5.33
N VAL A 46 0.58 5.28 -4.29
CA VAL A 46 0.97 4.81 -2.95
C VAL A 46 0.28 3.47 -2.72
N THR A 47 1.05 2.39 -2.64
CA THR A 47 0.56 1.04 -2.37
C THR A 47 0.83 0.66 -0.93
N LEU A 48 -0.21 0.22 -0.23
CA LEU A 48 -0.16 -0.30 1.12
C LEU A 48 -0.35 -1.82 1.08
N VAL A 49 0.53 -2.54 1.75
CA VAL A 49 0.46 -4.00 1.91
C VAL A 49 0.50 -4.34 3.38
N GLN A 50 -0.54 -5.00 3.89
CA GLN A 50 -0.56 -5.50 5.26
C GLN A 50 0.39 -6.69 5.41
N ASN A 51 1.38 -6.54 6.28
CA ASN A 51 2.38 -7.55 6.60
C ASN A 51 2.34 -7.85 8.11
N GLY A 52 1.50 -8.80 8.50
CA GLY A 52 1.27 -9.08 9.92
C GLY A 52 0.54 -7.92 10.61
N ALA A 53 1.20 -7.29 11.58
CA ALA A 53 0.67 -6.12 12.30
C ALA A 53 1.13 -4.78 11.72
N ASP A 54 1.97 -4.82 10.68
CA ASP A 54 2.60 -3.64 10.10
C ASP A 54 2.07 -3.41 8.69
N ILE A 55 2.23 -2.18 8.19
CA ILE A 55 1.92 -1.82 6.80
C ILE A 55 3.22 -1.47 6.09
N ASP A 56 3.51 -2.21 5.02
CA ASP A 56 4.56 -1.86 4.08
C ASP A 56 3.98 -0.88 3.05
N VAL A 57 4.65 0.28 2.92
CA VAL A 57 4.26 1.36 2.02
C VAL A 57 5.25 1.43 0.87
N THR A 58 4.74 1.47 -0.36
CA THR A 58 5.52 1.71 -1.57
C THR A 58 4.94 2.90 -2.32
N VAL A 59 5.77 3.93 -2.54
CA VAL A 59 5.44 5.10 -3.35
C VAL A 59 6.19 4.97 -4.67
N SER A 60 5.44 4.76 -5.75
CA SER A 60 5.96 4.63 -7.11
C SER A 60 5.50 5.82 -7.94
N LEU A 61 6.41 6.47 -8.65
CA LEU A 61 6.07 7.62 -9.49
C LEU A 61 5.87 7.17 -10.95
N ARG A 62 5.20 8.01 -11.74
CA ARG A 62 5.16 7.81 -13.19
C ARG A 62 6.60 7.85 -13.73
N SER A 63 6.89 7.07 -14.75
CA SER A 63 8.28 6.81 -15.21
C SER A 63 9.10 8.03 -15.68
N ASP A 64 8.46 9.18 -15.89
CA ASP A 64 9.11 10.44 -16.22
C ASP A 64 9.30 11.37 -15.00
N LEU A 65 8.86 10.95 -13.81
CA LEU A 65 8.93 11.70 -12.55
C LEU A 65 9.85 10.98 -11.55
N ASP A 66 10.65 11.77 -10.84
CA ASP A 66 11.41 11.33 -9.66
C ASP A 66 11.11 12.27 -8.48
N PHE A 67 11.49 11.88 -7.27
CA PHE A 67 11.40 12.76 -6.12
C PHE A 67 12.45 13.88 -6.16
N VAL A 68 12.13 15.03 -5.59
CA VAL A 68 13.03 16.18 -5.47
C VAL A 68 12.72 16.98 -4.20
N LEU A 69 13.62 17.88 -3.85
CA LEU A 69 13.37 18.94 -2.87
C LEU A 69 13.50 20.31 -3.55
N THR A 70 12.36 20.88 -3.92
CA THR A 70 12.27 22.19 -4.59
C THR A 70 12.46 23.39 -3.67
N GLY A 71 12.39 23.18 -2.35
CA GLY A 71 12.42 24.25 -1.35
C GLY A 71 11.05 24.91 -1.15
N GLY A 72 10.90 25.69 -0.08
CA GLY A 72 9.58 26.12 0.41
C GLY A 72 8.95 25.05 1.33
N PRO A 73 7.64 25.12 1.64
CA PRO A 73 6.93 24.07 2.38
C PRO A 73 6.65 22.85 1.49
N HIS A 74 7.74 22.18 1.08
CA HIS A 74 7.77 20.94 0.33
C HIS A 74 8.66 19.92 1.04
N SER A 75 8.27 18.67 0.96
CA SER A 75 8.99 17.52 1.51
C SER A 75 8.96 16.40 0.49
N VAL A 76 9.99 15.54 0.51
CA VAL A 76 10.10 14.41 -0.44
C VAL A 76 8.79 13.63 -0.51
N PHE A 77 8.25 13.27 0.65
CA PHE A 77 6.94 12.63 0.74
C PHE A 77 6.25 13.01 2.05
N SER A 78 4.98 13.40 1.97
CA SER A 78 4.15 13.79 3.12
C SER A 78 2.87 12.95 3.13
N PHE A 79 2.44 12.54 4.32
CA PHE A 79 1.26 11.69 4.47
C PHE A 79 0.60 11.80 5.85
N ASN A 80 -0.68 11.44 5.91
CA ASN A 80 -1.39 11.27 7.16
C ASN A 80 -1.50 9.79 7.51
N ALA A 81 -1.26 9.48 8.79
CA ALA A 81 -1.56 8.18 9.37
C ALA A 81 -2.13 8.38 10.79
N ALA A 82 -3.35 7.90 11.04
CA ALA A 82 -3.93 7.91 12.37
C ALA A 82 -3.21 6.90 13.27
N ASN A 83 -3.28 7.10 14.59
CA ASN A 83 -2.73 6.18 15.60
C ASN A 83 -1.23 5.84 15.45
N THR A 84 -0.50 6.59 14.63
CA THR A 84 0.90 6.37 14.29
C THR A 84 1.77 7.41 14.98
N SER A 85 3.00 7.06 15.33
CA SER A 85 4.02 8.00 15.78
C SER A 85 5.24 8.00 14.85
N ILE A 86 6.07 9.04 14.93
CA ILE A 86 7.36 9.09 14.21
C ILE A 86 8.21 7.84 14.50
N GLY A 87 8.12 7.30 15.72
CA GLY A 87 8.83 6.10 16.15
C GLY A 87 8.44 4.84 15.41
N ASP A 88 7.25 4.80 14.79
CA ASP A 88 6.71 3.62 14.11
C ASP A 88 7.10 3.57 12.63
N ILE A 89 7.60 4.66 12.06
CA ILE A 89 8.02 4.74 10.66
C ILE A 89 9.47 4.28 10.55
N LYS A 90 9.72 3.22 9.77
CA LYS A 90 10.99 2.48 9.70
C LYS A 90 11.33 2.04 8.29
N ASN A 91 12.56 1.53 8.14
CA ASN A 91 13.04 0.89 6.90
C ASN A 91 12.89 1.76 5.66
N ILE A 92 13.14 3.07 5.78
CA ILE A 92 12.97 4.01 4.68
C ILE A 92 14.12 3.84 3.67
N VAL A 93 13.76 3.51 2.43
CA VAL A 93 14.69 3.22 1.34
C VAL A 93 14.17 3.83 0.05
N PHE A 94 15.05 4.46 -0.72
CA PHE A 94 14.82 4.84 -2.11
C PHE A 94 15.57 3.89 -3.04
N ALA A 95 15.02 3.59 -4.22
CA ALA A 95 15.59 2.60 -5.14
C ALA A 95 17.03 2.91 -5.56
N SER A 96 17.31 4.18 -5.85
CA SER A 96 18.67 4.69 -5.86
C SER A 96 18.69 6.10 -5.27
N GLY A 97 19.27 6.21 -4.09
CA GLY A 97 19.25 7.44 -3.32
C GLY A 97 19.76 7.24 -1.89
N PRO A 98 19.55 8.23 -1.01
CA PRO A 98 19.84 8.09 0.41
C PRO A 98 19.02 6.97 1.01
N SER A 99 19.62 6.21 1.92
CA SER A 99 18.90 5.22 2.72
C SER A 99 19.37 5.26 4.17
N GLY A 100 18.46 4.82 5.05
CA GLY A 100 18.73 4.72 6.48
C GLY A 100 18.75 6.07 7.22
N PRO A 101 18.81 6.01 8.57
CA PRO A 101 18.59 7.16 9.44
C PRO A 101 19.71 8.22 9.39
N ALA A 102 20.86 7.90 8.78
CA ALA A 102 21.95 8.85 8.59
C ALA A 102 21.68 9.85 7.45
N ASN A 103 20.76 9.51 6.53
CA ASN A 103 20.50 10.31 5.33
C ASN A 103 19.03 10.75 5.23
N VAL A 104 18.12 9.97 5.81
CA VAL A 104 16.66 10.19 5.76
C VAL A 104 16.11 10.36 7.17
N ILE A 105 15.15 11.26 7.32
CA ILE A 105 14.46 11.58 8.57
C ILE A 105 12.95 11.55 8.39
N VAL A 106 12.27 11.33 9.51
CA VAL A 106 10.83 11.49 9.62
C VAL A 106 10.58 12.67 10.55
N LEU A 107 9.80 13.63 10.08
CA LEU A 107 9.44 14.83 10.84
C LEU A 107 7.92 14.98 10.88
N ALA A 108 7.45 15.75 11.86
CA ALA A 108 6.06 16.14 12.00
C ALA A 108 6.00 17.61 12.47
N PRO A 109 5.12 18.45 11.90
CA PRO A 109 4.26 18.17 10.74
C PRO A 109 5.05 18.13 9.42
N GLY A 110 4.44 17.53 8.40
CA GLY A 110 4.87 17.59 7.00
C GLY A 110 4.17 18.69 6.21
N ALA A 111 4.70 19.08 5.05
CA ALA A 111 4.01 20.00 4.14
C ALA A 111 4.39 19.76 2.68
N ASN A 112 3.42 19.88 1.78
CA ASN A 112 3.63 19.88 0.34
C ASN A 112 2.61 20.81 -0.30
N THR A 113 3.00 22.07 -0.54
CA THR A 113 2.11 23.04 -1.21
C THR A 113 1.84 22.60 -2.66
N PRO A 114 0.60 22.73 -3.17
CA PRO A 114 -0.58 23.36 -2.57
C PRO A 114 -1.43 22.44 -1.69
N PHE A 115 -1.04 21.19 -1.50
CA PHE A 115 -1.80 20.16 -0.79
C PHE A 115 -1.76 20.28 0.74
N GLY A 116 -1.30 21.39 1.29
CA GLY A 116 -1.38 21.69 2.72
C GLY A 116 -0.36 20.95 3.59
N THR A 117 -0.74 20.74 4.85
CA THR A 117 0.08 20.13 5.89
C THR A 117 -0.36 18.70 6.19
N PHE A 118 0.59 17.87 6.61
CA PHE A 118 0.38 16.46 6.88
C PHE A 118 0.91 16.10 8.27
N SER A 119 0.46 14.96 8.79
CA SER A 119 0.88 14.44 10.09
C SER A 119 2.36 14.10 10.09
N PHE A 120 2.86 13.56 8.98
CA PHE A 120 4.24 13.14 8.82
C PHE A 120 4.82 13.59 7.48
N MET A 121 6.14 13.77 7.46
CA MET A 121 6.94 13.82 6.25
C MET A 121 8.15 12.91 6.36
N ILE A 122 8.50 12.30 5.24
CA ILE A 122 9.80 11.72 4.96
C ILE A 122 10.59 12.79 4.23
N ASP A 123 11.75 13.10 4.76
CA ASP A 123 12.65 14.11 4.24
C ASP A 123 14.10 13.71 4.49
N CYS A 124 15.03 14.55 4.08
CA CYS A 124 16.45 14.29 4.13
C CYS A 124 17.08 14.99 5.33
N VAL A 125 18.05 14.35 5.99
CA VAL A 125 18.74 14.95 7.15
C VAL A 125 19.34 16.30 6.79
N ASP A 126 19.89 16.38 5.59
CA ASP A 126 20.28 17.63 4.95
C ASP A 126 19.99 17.55 3.45
N ASN A 127 19.98 18.71 2.80
CA ASN A 127 19.70 18.78 1.36
C ASN A 127 20.75 18.02 0.53
N LYS A 128 21.99 17.86 1.00
CA LYS A 128 23.03 17.15 0.23
C LYS A 128 22.81 15.65 0.23
N ALA A 129 22.25 15.09 1.30
CA ALA A 129 21.88 13.68 1.39
C ALA A 129 20.93 13.28 0.25
N CYS A 130 20.14 14.24 -0.23
CA CYS A 130 19.21 14.11 -1.35
C CYS A 130 19.65 14.82 -2.62
N GLY A 131 20.95 14.97 -2.83
CA GLY A 131 21.48 15.47 -4.10
C GLY A 131 21.53 16.99 -4.26
N GLY A 132 21.12 17.74 -3.22
CA GLY A 132 21.07 19.20 -3.17
C GLY A 132 19.65 19.75 -3.24
N GLN A 133 19.51 21.07 -3.09
CA GLN A 133 18.27 21.75 -3.43
C GLN A 133 18.14 21.83 -4.96
N GLY A 134 16.96 21.49 -5.48
CA GLY A 134 16.67 21.54 -6.91
C GLY A 134 17.01 20.27 -7.68
N GLY A 135 16.71 20.30 -8.99
CA GLY A 135 16.59 19.12 -9.84
C GLY A 135 17.87 18.47 -10.37
N SER A 136 19.06 18.82 -9.87
CA SER A 136 20.32 18.35 -10.48
C SER A 136 20.68 16.91 -10.14
N ASN A 137 20.20 16.39 -9.01
CA ASN A 137 20.40 15.00 -8.59
C ASN A 137 19.12 14.49 -7.91
N PRO A 138 18.07 14.18 -8.68
CA PRO A 138 16.81 13.72 -8.11
C PRO A 138 16.96 12.39 -7.38
N ILE A 139 16.04 12.14 -6.44
CA ILE A 139 15.98 10.86 -5.71
C ILE A 139 15.09 9.92 -6.52
N VAL A 140 15.66 8.80 -6.93
CA VAL A 140 14.99 7.90 -7.87
C VAL A 140 13.93 7.07 -7.16
N ASP A 141 12.77 6.96 -7.80
CA ASP A 141 11.65 6.13 -7.36
C ASP A 141 11.96 4.62 -7.50
N PRO A 142 11.25 3.73 -6.77
CA PRO A 142 10.29 4.00 -5.71
C PRO A 142 10.92 4.38 -4.36
N LEU A 143 10.07 4.92 -3.48
CA LEU A 143 10.30 5.05 -2.04
C LEU A 143 9.54 3.93 -1.32
N THR A 144 10.21 3.20 -0.44
CA THR A 144 9.59 2.19 0.43
C THR A 144 9.87 2.47 1.90
N PHE A 145 8.91 2.15 2.76
CA PHE A 145 9.06 2.18 4.22
C PHE A 145 8.00 1.32 4.88
N THR A 146 8.16 1.04 6.17
CA THR A 146 7.20 0.28 6.98
C THR A 146 6.64 1.19 8.07
N VAL A 147 5.33 1.11 8.32
CA VAL A 147 4.67 1.69 9.49
C VAL A 147 4.28 0.57 10.43
N MET A 148 4.90 0.56 11.61
CA MET A 148 4.71 -0.46 12.63
C MET A 148 3.33 -0.35 13.28
N ASN A 149 2.71 -1.49 13.62
CA ASN A 149 1.42 -1.56 14.33
C ASN A 149 0.28 -0.77 13.67
N ALA A 150 0.27 -0.72 12.34
CA ALA A 150 -0.70 0.03 11.55
C ALA A 150 -1.65 -0.88 10.77
N VAL A 151 -2.83 -0.36 10.46
CA VAL A 151 -3.83 -1.00 9.61
C VAL A 151 -4.25 -0.06 8.48
N TYR A 152 -4.88 -0.59 7.43
CA TYR A 152 -5.31 0.23 6.28
C TYR A 152 -6.17 1.45 6.66
N SER A 153 -7.04 1.33 7.68
CA SER A 153 -7.90 2.43 8.13
C SER A 153 -7.14 3.58 8.81
N ASP A 154 -5.86 3.38 9.16
CA ASP A 154 -5.03 4.47 9.65
C ASP A 154 -4.63 5.43 8.51
N PHE A 155 -4.69 4.98 7.26
CA PHE A 155 -4.27 5.74 6.07
C PHE A 155 -5.46 6.32 5.31
N GLY A 156 -5.17 7.19 4.33
CA GLY A 156 -6.20 7.85 3.54
C GLY A 156 -6.95 8.97 4.28
N VAL A 157 -6.45 9.38 5.45
CA VAL A 157 -7.00 10.51 6.20
C VAL A 157 -6.66 11.80 5.47
N GLU A 158 -7.67 12.51 4.97
CA GLU A 158 -7.49 13.79 4.31
C GLU A 158 -7.12 14.90 5.31
N ASN A 159 -6.28 15.83 4.88
CA ASN A 159 -6.05 17.08 5.58
C ASN A 159 -7.07 18.18 5.18
N ASP A 160 -6.90 19.38 5.70
CA ASP A 160 -7.76 20.54 5.41
C ASP A 160 -7.77 20.94 3.91
N ALA A 161 -6.77 20.53 3.14
CA ALA A 161 -6.70 20.75 1.70
C ALA A 161 -7.31 19.59 0.87
N GLY A 162 -7.88 18.57 1.53
CA GLY A 162 -8.49 17.41 0.87
C GLY A 162 -7.47 16.40 0.33
N ALA A 163 -6.23 16.42 0.81
CA ALA A 163 -5.19 15.50 0.38
C ALA A 163 -4.78 14.54 1.50
N SER A 164 -4.58 13.26 1.16
CA SER A 164 -4.12 12.22 2.10
C SER A 164 -2.63 11.93 2.00
N PHE A 165 -2.07 12.08 0.80
CA PHE A 165 -0.65 11.93 0.50
C PHE A 165 -0.20 13.03 -0.47
N ALA A 166 1.07 13.42 -0.41
CA ALA A 166 1.69 14.29 -1.40
C ALA A 166 3.19 14.02 -1.53
N ALA A 167 3.73 14.17 -2.73
CA ALA A 167 5.17 14.06 -3.01
C ALA A 167 5.66 15.29 -3.76
N ASP A 168 6.87 15.76 -3.45
CA ASP A 168 7.55 16.76 -4.27
C ASP A 168 8.37 16.07 -5.36
N VAL A 169 8.08 16.41 -6.62
CA VAL A 169 8.58 15.66 -7.77
C VAL A 169 9.18 16.56 -8.84
N ILE A 170 10.08 15.99 -9.62
CA ILE A 170 10.66 16.58 -10.83
C ILE A 170 10.40 15.69 -12.02
N CYS A 171 9.99 16.31 -13.11
CA CYS A 171 9.91 15.64 -14.40
C CYS A 171 11.28 15.59 -15.07
N ARG A 172 11.84 14.39 -15.27
CA ARG A 172 13.18 14.17 -15.82
C ARG A 172 13.25 14.05 -17.34
N SER A 173 12.11 13.85 -17.99
CA SER A 173 12.07 13.58 -19.42
C SER A 173 10.76 14.05 -20.05
N GLY A 174 10.68 14.00 -21.38
CA GLY A 174 9.47 14.43 -22.08
C GLY A 174 9.21 15.94 -22.04
N ARG A 175 7.93 16.33 -22.13
CA ARG A 175 7.51 17.74 -22.32
C ARG A 175 7.72 18.60 -21.07
N CYS A 176 7.78 17.99 -19.89
CA CYS A 176 7.94 18.69 -18.62
C CYS A 176 9.37 18.70 -18.09
N ASN A 177 10.37 18.29 -18.88
CA ASN A 177 11.75 18.13 -18.43
C ASN A 177 12.28 19.35 -17.64
N GLY A 178 12.59 19.13 -16.36
CA GLY A 178 13.05 20.11 -15.40
C GLY A 178 11.95 20.84 -14.62
N ALA A 179 10.67 20.65 -14.97
CA ALA A 179 9.55 21.15 -14.19
C ALA A 179 9.44 20.40 -12.87
N THR A 180 9.15 21.14 -11.81
CA THR A 180 9.09 20.62 -10.45
C THR A 180 7.84 21.10 -9.74
N GLY A 181 7.40 20.34 -8.74
CA GLY A 181 6.34 20.72 -7.82
C GLY A 181 5.66 19.51 -7.25
N ALA A 182 4.55 19.72 -6.53
CA ALA A 182 3.91 18.65 -5.80
C ALA A 182 2.89 17.89 -6.65
N VAL A 183 2.76 16.59 -6.35
CA VAL A 183 1.63 15.75 -6.74
C VAL A 183 0.92 15.27 -5.48
N GLY A 184 -0.41 15.17 -5.53
CA GLY A 184 -1.25 14.85 -4.38
C GLY A 184 -2.25 13.74 -4.68
N VAL A 185 -2.66 13.04 -3.63
CA VAL A 185 -3.78 12.09 -3.64
C VAL A 185 -4.99 12.78 -3.04
N THR A 186 -6.01 13.03 -3.86
CA THR A 186 -7.31 13.61 -3.45
C THR A 186 -8.48 12.64 -3.57
N GLY A 187 -8.24 11.44 -4.10
CA GLY A 187 -9.21 10.36 -4.19
C GLY A 187 -9.06 9.31 -3.09
N PRO A 188 -10.07 8.42 -2.93
CA PRO A 188 -9.99 7.30 -2.00
C PRO A 188 -8.95 6.26 -2.44
N GLY A 189 -8.54 5.41 -1.50
CA GLY A 189 -7.75 4.22 -1.79
C GLY A 189 -8.64 3.12 -2.38
N GLU A 190 -8.13 2.44 -3.39
CA GLU A 190 -8.82 1.34 -4.08
C GLU A 190 -8.17 0.01 -3.67
N GLU A 191 -9.00 -0.95 -3.25
CA GLU A 191 -8.54 -2.31 -2.92
C GLU A 191 -8.17 -3.05 -4.21
N THR A 192 -6.87 -3.24 -4.46
CA THR A 192 -6.35 -4.02 -5.58
C THR A 192 -6.03 -5.43 -5.11
N GLY A 193 -7.07 -6.20 -4.86
CA GLY A 193 -6.96 -7.65 -4.70
C GLY A 193 -7.26 -8.32 -6.03
N ASN A 194 -6.30 -9.08 -6.57
CA ASN A 194 -6.67 -10.21 -7.40
C ASN A 194 -7.46 -11.12 -6.44
N LEU A 195 -8.78 -11.01 -6.44
CA LEU A 195 -9.66 -11.85 -5.65
C LEU A 195 -9.53 -13.27 -6.20
N VAL A 196 -8.41 -13.94 -5.91
CA VAL A 196 -8.38 -15.38 -5.76
C VAL A 196 -9.16 -15.60 -4.48
N VAL A 197 -10.48 -15.44 -4.58
CA VAL A 197 -11.42 -16.14 -3.73
C VAL A 197 -10.95 -17.58 -3.85
N PRO A 198 -10.33 -18.18 -2.81
CA PRO A 198 -10.07 -19.60 -2.84
C PRO A 198 -11.44 -20.19 -3.08
N GLU A 199 -11.66 -20.90 -4.19
CA GLU A 199 -12.97 -21.47 -4.49
C GLU A 199 -13.43 -22.15 -3.21
N PRO A 200 -14.51 -21.62 -2.61
CA PRO A 200 -14.63 -21.72 -1.19
C PRO A 200 -14.78 -23.19 -0.88
N ALA A 201 -14.18 -23.63 0.21
CA ALA A 201 -14.40 -24.98 0.69
C ALA A 201 -15.91 -25.30 0.83
N THR A 202 -16.80 -24.30 0.77
CA THR A 202 -18.25 -24.45 0.60
C THR A 202 -18.67 -25.08 -0.72
N ALA A 203 -18.02 -24.86 -1.87
CA ALA A 203 -18.31 -25.57 -3.12
C ALA A 203 -17.93 -27.05 -3.03
N ALA A 204 -16.76 -27.33 -2.43
CA ALA A 204 -16.33 -28.69 -2.12
C ALA A 204 -17.25 -29.36 -1.08
N LEU A 205 -17.65 -28.66 -0.01
CA LEU A 205 -18.59 -29.15 1.01
C LEU A 205 -20.00 -29.33 0.47
N LEU A 206 -20.46 -28.45 -0.42
CA LEU A 206 -21.74 -28.58 -1.11
C LEU A 206 -21.70 -29.79 -2.04
N GLY A 207 -20.62 -29.97 -2.80
CA GLY A 207 -20.39 -31.16 -3.64
C GLY A 207 -20.36 -32.45 -2.81
N LEU A 208 -19.59 -32.48 -1.72
CA LEU A 208 -19.53 -33.61 -0.79
C LEU A 208 -20.87 -33.86 -0.08
N GLY A 209 -21.61 -32.80 0.25
CA GLY A 209 -22.96 -32.85 0.81
C GLY A 209 -23.96 -33.47 -0.16
N LEU A 210 -23.92 -33.08 -1.43
CA LEU A 210 -24.79 -33.66 -2.46
C LEU A 210 -24.45 -35.12 -2.76
N LEU A 211 -23.16 -35.47 -2.80
CA LEU A 211 -22.69 -36.85 -2.99
C LEU A 211 -23.10 -37.77 -1.83
N SER A 212 -22.98 -37.29 -0.59
CA SER A 212 -23.40 -38.04 0.59
C SER A 212 -24.92 -38.26 0.66
N VAL A 213 -25.72 -37.25 0.29
CA VAL A 213 -27.18 -37.39 0.18
C VAL A 213 -27.58 -38.38 -0.93
N ALA A 214 -26.92 -38.32 -2.10
CA ALA A 214 -27.18 -39.25 -3.19
C ALA A 214 -26.84 -40.71 -2.82
N ALA A 215 -25.72 -40.93 -2.13
CA ALA A 215 -25.33 -42.24 -1.64
C ALA A 215 -26.31 -42.79 -0.58
N ALA A 216 -26.79 -41.94 0.33
CA ALA A 216 -27.80 -42.32 1.33
C ALA A 216 -29.15 -42.67 0.69
N ARG A 217 -29.54 -42.01 -0.40
CA ARG A 217 -30.80 -42.27 -1.10
C ARG A 217 -30.79 -43.58 -1.90
N ARG A 218 -29.65 -44.00 -2.46
CA ARG A 218 -29.52 -45.32 -3.11
C ARG A 218 -29.71 -46.46 -2.12
N ARG A 219 -29.11 -46.38 -0.93
CA ARG A 219 -29.22 -47.42 0.11
C ARG A 219 -30.61 -47.60 0.71
N ARG A 220 -31.56 -46.69 0.46
CA ARG A 220 -32.97 -46.84 0.89
C ARG A 220 -33.86 -47.47 -0.18
N ARG A 221 -33.35 -47.67 -1.39
CA ARG A 221 -34.09 -48.21 -2.54
C ARG A 221 -33.76 -49.68 -2.83
N ASP A 222 -32.69 -50.19 -2.22
CA ASP A 222 -32.36 -51.61 -2.09
C ASP A 222 -32.79 -52.10 -0.70
#